data_AF-A0A139XFP2-F1
#
_entry.id   AF-A0A139XFP2-F1
#
_cell.length_a   1.000
_cell.length_b   1.000
_cell.length_c   1.000
_cell.angle_alpha   90.00
_cell.angle_beta   90.00
_cell.angle_gamma   90.00
#
_symmetry.space_group_name_H-M   'P 1'
#
loop_
_entity.id
_entity.type
_entity.pdbx_description
1 polymer ?
#
loop_
_entity_poly.entity_id
_entity_poly.type
_entity_poly.pdbx_seq_one_letter_code
_entity_poly.pdbx_strand_id
1 'polypeptide(L)' 'MASSPQFSVRIPPELDERLNAYAKQAGTTKTKVIIDALAHYLGCADDVPLIRRVLELEERVAALETQGRQVTS' A
#
# COMPACT_ATOMS: atom_id res chain seq x y z
N MET A 1 -4.55 -27.69 -3.28
CA MET A 1 -4.78 -26.92 -2.04
C MET A 1 -3.76 -25.80 -2.01
N ALA A 2 -4.17 -24.54 -1.96
CA ALA A 2 -3.23 -23.44 -1.86
C ALA A 2 -2.60 -23.45 -0.46
N SER A 3 -1.28 -23.62 -0.38
CA SER A 3 -0.54 -23.52 0.87
C SER A 3 -0.39 -22.06 1.25
N SER A 4 -0.77 -21.66 2.46
CA SER A 4 -0.45 -20.33 3.01
C SER A 4 0.94 -20.38 3.64
N PRO A 5 2.01 -19.88 2.98
CA PRO A 5 3.35 -19.93 3.53
C PRO A 5 3.42 -19.10 4.82
N GLN A 6 4.10 -19.65 5.83
CA GLN A 6 4.35 -18.97 7.11
C GLN A 6 5.85 -18.76 7.27
N PHE A 7 6.24 -17.58 7.76
CA PHE A 7 7.61 -17.27 8.10
C PHE A 7 7.65 -16.46 9.40
N SER A 8 8.76 -16.54 10.13
CA SER A 8 8.96 -15.85 11.41
C SER A 8 10.21 -14.99 11.33
N VAL A 9 10.11 -13.76 11.84
CA VAL A 9 11.21 -12.79 11.87
C VAL A 9 11.37 -12.25 13.29
N ARG A 10 12.61 -11.96 13.68
CA ARG A 10 12.88 -11.22 14.92
C ARG A 10 12.90 -9.73 14.61
N ILE A 11 12.14 -8.97 15.39
CA ILE A 11 12.08 -7.52 15.30
C ILE A 11 12.47 -6.88 16.65
N PRO A 12 12.97 -5.63 16.66
CA PRO A 12 13.20 -4.89 17.89
C PRO A 12 11.89 -4.72 18.69
N PRO A 13 11.95 -4.74 20.03
CA PRO A 13 10.75 -4.63 20.88
C PRO A 13 9.98 -3.33 20.64
N GLU A 14 10.69 -2.23 20.37
CA GLU A 14 10.09 -0.93 20.07
C GLU A 14 9.22 -0.98 18.80
N LEU A 15 9.59 -1.84 17.84
CA LEU A 15 8.83 -2.03 16.61
C LEU A 15 7.57 -2.87 16.86
N ASP A 16 7.63 -3.92 17.68
CA ASP A 16 6.43 -4.70 18.06
C ASP A 16 5.44 -3.81 18.82
N GLU A 17 5.90 -2.98 19.75
CA GLU A 17 5.05 -2.04 20.48
C GLU A 17 4.32 -1.07 19.55
N ARG A 18 5.05 -0.47 18.59
CA ARG A 18 4.45 0.43 17.59
C ARG A 18 3.45 -0.30 16.69
N LEU A 19 3.77 -1.51 16.27
CA LEU A 19 2.88 -2.34 15.46
C LEU A 19 1.58 -2.66 16.22
N ASN A 20 1.69 -2.96 17.52
CA ASN A 20 0.55 -3.23 18.40
C ASN A 20 -0.34 -2.01 18.58
N ALA A 21 0.27 -0.86 18.84
CA ALA A 21 -0.45 0.39 18.98
C ALA A 21 -1.20 0.76 17.69
N TYR A 22 -0.53 0.63 16.53
CA TYR A 22 -1.15 0.90 15.24
C TYR A 22 -2.31 -0.05 14.94
N ALA A 23 -2.11 -1.36 15.12
CA ALA A 23 -3.16 -2.36 14.89
C ALA A 23 -4.41 -2.08 15.75
N LYS A 24 -4.20 -1.71 17.02
CA LYS A 24 -5.28 -1.34 17.94
C LYS A 24 -6.00 -0.07 17.50
N GLN A 25 -5.28 0.97 17.09
CA GLN A 25 -5.87 2.25 16.64
C GLN A 25 -6.66 2.10 15.35
N ALA A 26 -6.13 1.33 14.39
CA ALA A 26 -6.76 1.10 13.09
C ALA A 26 -7.84 -0.01 13.12
N GLY A 27 -8.11 -0.63 14.27
CA GLY A 27 -9.11 -1.69 14.39
C GLY A 27 -8.79 -2.93 13.55
N THR A 28 -7.50 -3.24 13.38
CA THR A 28 -7.01 -4.31 12.48
C THR A 28 -6.09 -5.27 13.23
N THR A 29 -5.61 -6.32 12.56
CA THR A 29 -4.68 -7.30 13.13
C THR A 29 -3.24 -6.99 12.76
N LYS A 30 -2.27 -7.37 13.61
CA LYS A 30 -0.83 -7.25 13.28
C LYS A 30 -0.50 -7.89 11.93
N THR A 31 -1.08 -9.07 11.68
CA THR A 31 -0.89 -9.82 10.43
C THR A 31 -1.34 -9.01 9.23
N LYS A 32 -2.53 -8.38 9.29
CA LYS A 32 -3.01 -7.52 8.20
C LYS A 32 -2.09 -6.33 7.98
N VAL A 33 -1.62 -5.68 9.04
CA VAL A 33 -0.68 -4.55 8.92
C VAL A 33 0.62 -4.97 8.23
N ILE A 34 1.18 -6.13 8.62
CA ILE A 34 2.41 -6.65 8.02
C ILE A 34 2.19 -7.02 6.55
N ILE A 35 1.08 -7.68 6.21
CA ILE A 35 0.74 -8.04 4.84
C ILE A 35 0.60 -6.77 3.98
N ASP A 36 -0.17 -5.79 4.44
CA ASP A 36 -0.40 -4.54 3.72
C ASP A 36 0.92 -3.77 3.52
N ALA A 37 1.76 -3.71 4.56
CA ALA A 37 3.08 -3.07 4.49
C ALA A 37 4.04 -3.78 3.52
N LEU A 38 4.07 -5.11 3.53
CA LEU A 38 4.90 -5.90 2.60
C LEU A 38 4.39 -5.78 1.16
N ALA A 39 3.08 -5.84 0.96
CA ALA A 39 2.47 -5.67 -0.36
C ALA A 39 2.78 -4.27 -0.92
N HIS A 40 2.67 -3.23 -0.09
CA HIS A 40 3.06 -1.87 -0.46
C HIS A 40 4.56 -1.78 -0.79
N TYR A 41 5.42 -2.31 0.07
CA TYR A 41 6.88 -2.26 -0.11
C TYR A 41 7.36 -3.02 -1.36
N LEU A 42 6.76 -4.16 -1.66
CA LEU A 42 7.11 -5.00 -2.81
C LEU A 42 6.37 -4.62 -4.10
N GLY A 43 5.48 -3.63 -4.05
CA GLY A 43 4.64 -3.27 -5.20
C GLY A 43 3.59 -4.32 -5.57
N CYS A 44 3.38 -5.34 -4.72
CA CYS A 44 2.37 -6.39 -4.85
C CYS A 44 1.00 -5.96 -4.33
N ALA A 45 0.73 -4.65 -4.27
CA ALA A 45 -0.51 -4.13 -3.73
C ALA A 45 -1.67 -4.34 -4.72
N ASP A 46 -2.17 -5.57 -4.75
CA ASP A 46 -3.47 -5.93 -5.32
C ASP A 46 -4.63 -5.27 -4.52
N ASP A 47 -4.33 -4.66 -3.36
CA ASP A 47 -5.26 -4.07 -2.39
C ASP A 47 -5.10 -2.55 -2.17
N VAL A 48 -4.39 -1.82 -3.06
CA VAL A 48 -4.72 -0.39 -3.18
C VAL A 48 -6.12 -0.37 -3.79
N PRO A 49 -7.15 0.20 -3.11
CA PRO A 49 -8.51 0.23 -3.67
C PRO A 49 -8.38 0.74 -5.10
N LEU A 50 -8.91 0.02 -6.09
CA LEU A 50 -8.81 0.38 -7.51
C LEU A 50 -9.04 1.88 -7.73
N ILE A 51 -9.93 2.46 -6.93
CA ILE A 51 -10.21 3.89 -6.82
C ILE A 51 -8.97 4.78 -6.65
N ARG A 52 -8.00 4.43 -5.79
CA ARG A 52 -6.77 5.21 -5.62
C ARG A 52 -5.84 5.09 -6.82
N ARG A 53 -5.73 3.91 -7.43
CA ARG A 53 -4.92 3.72 -8.65
C ARG A 53 -5.54 4.47 -9.84
N VAL A 54 -6.88 4.47 -9.93
CA VAL A 54 -7.63 5.23 -10.94
C VAL A 54 -7.46 6.73 -10.70
N LEU A 55 -7.58 7.22 -9.47
CA LEU A 55 -7.35 8.64 -9.16
C LEU A 55 -5.93 9.10 -9.53
N GLU A 56 -4.90 8.33 -9.18
CA GLU A 56 -3.52 8.64 -9.57
C GLU A 56 -3.33 8.63 -11.10
N LEU A 57 -4.05 7.75 -11.81
CA LEU A 57 -4.03 7.73 -13.28
C LEU A 57 -4.76 8.94 -13.87
N GLU A 58 -5.93 9.32 -13.34
CA GLU A 58 -6.70 10.50 -13.75
C GLU A 58 -5.88 11.78 -13.57
N GLU A 59 -5.19 11.94 -12.44
CA GLU A 59 -4.32 13.09 -12.18
C GLU A 59 -3.15 13.16 -13.18
N ARG A 60 -2.50 12.02 -13.46
CA ARG A 60 -1.40 11.97 -14.44
C ARG A 60 -1.88 12.26 -15.86
N VAL A 61 -3.03 11.75 -16.26
CA VAL A 61 -3.63 12.03 -17.57
C VAL A 61 -3.98 13.52 -17.68
N ALA A 62 -4.60 14.10 -16.66
CA ALA A 62 -4.93 15.53 -16.66
C ALA A 62 -3.67 16.42 -16.78
N ALA A 63 -2.57 16.05 -16.11
CA ALA A 63 -1.30 16.76 -16.24
C ALA A 63 -0.72 16.66 -17.67
N LEU A 64 -0.78 15.47 -18.28
CA LEU A 64 -0.32 15.24 -19.64
C LEU A 64 -1.17 15.95 -20.69
N GLU A 65 -2.51 15.95 -20.53
CA GLU A 65 -3.42 16.71 -21.40
C GLU A 65 -3.16 18.22 -21.34
N THR A 66 -2.82 18.72 -20.14
CA THR A 66 -2.45 20.13 -19.95
C THR A 66 -1.15 20.46 -20.68
N GLN A 67 -0.16 19.56 -20.64
CA GLN A 67 1.11 19.73 -21.35
C GLN A 67 0.95 19.60 -22.88
N GLY A 68 0.17 18.63 -23.36
CA GLY A 68 -0.10 18.46 -24.79
C GLY A 68 -0.78 19.69 -25.41
N ARG A 69 -1.63 20.38 -24.64
CA ARG A 69 -2.30 21.61 -25.06
C ARG A 69 -1.33 22.80 -25.25
N GLN A 70 -0.20 22.82 -24.55
CA GLN A 70 0.82 23.87 -24.68
C GLN A 70 1.75 23.66 -25.89
N VAL A 71 1.87 22.44 -26.41
CA VAL A 71 2.75 22.13 -27.56
C VAL A 71 2.05 22.36 -28.90
N THR A 72 0.73 22.58 -28.91
CA THR A 72 -0.06 22.75 -30.15
C THR A 72 -0.50 24.20 -30.40
N SER A 73 0.09 25.17 -29.70
CA SER A 73 -0.10 26.63 -29.90
C SER A 73 1.21 27.29 -30.27
#